data_AF-A0A4U3A2S6-F1
#
_entry.id   AF-A0A4U3A2S6-F1
#
_cell.length_a   1.000
_cell.length_b   1.000
_cell.length_c   1.000
_cell.angle_alpha   90.00
_cell.angle_beta   90.00
_cell.angle_gamma   90.00
#
_symmetry.space_group_name_H-M   'P 1'
#
loop_
_entity.id
_entity.type
_entity.pdbx_description
1 polymer ?
#
loop_
_entity_poly.entity_id
_entity_poly.type
_entity_poly.pdbx_seq_one_letter_code
_entity_poly.pdbx_strand_id
1 'polypeptide(L)'
;PYEGVIRETFEETGIELPSVTYKGNVMFQVKDEPLGSEGMYVFLTDLPDGVHIDTPVSTDEGILEWKSIDWILDGDNRGVVSNLQRYLPRVLKEENNLEHTFTYDNRNIIDYTTTLLTEDDTKKRYEKHLISQ
;
A
#
# COMPACT_ATOMS: atom_id res chain seq x y z
N PRO A 1 6.71 7.75 8.53
CA PRO A 1 6.00 7.18 7.34
C PRO A 1 5.61 8.21 6.29
N TYR A 2 4.93 9.32 6.67
CA TYR A 2 4.57 10.40 5.74
C TYR A 2 5.77 10.99 4.97
N GLU A 3 6.84 11.37 5.67
CA GLU A 3 8.07 11.87 5.03
C GLU A 3 8.70 10.81 4.11
N GLY A 4 8.61 9.54 4.51
CA GLY A 4 9.11 8.41 3.74
C GLY A 4 8.40 8.27 2.41
N VAL A 5 7.07 8.16 2.41
CA VAL A 5 6.31 7.96 1.16
C VAL A 5 6.46 9.14 0.19
N ILE A 6 6.56 10.38 0.69
CA ILE A 6 6.82 11.54 -0.16
C ILE A 6 8.22 11.46 -0.79
N ARG A 7 9.24 11.09 0.01
CA ARG A 7 10.62 10.94 -0.47
C ARG A 7 10.74 9.79 -1.49
N GLU A 8 10.26 8.59 -1.17
CA GLU A 8 10.35 7.43 -2.07
C GLU A 8 9.62 7.70 -3.39
N THR A 9 8.43 8.31 -3.35
CA THR A 9 7.70 8.66 -4.59
C THR A 9 8.53 9.59 -5.46
N PHE A 10 9.20 10.60 -4.88
CA PHE A 10 10.05 11.50 -5.64
C PHE A 10 11.29 10.78 -6.21
N GLU A 11 11.95 9.93 -5.41
CA GLU A 11 13.13 9.18 -5.85
C GLU A 11 12.80 8.19 -6.99
N GLU A 12 11.66 7.50 -6.92
CA GLU A 12 11.26 6.49 -7.91
C GLU A 12 10.60 7.08 -9.16
N THR A 13 9.88 8.20 -9.04
CA THR A 13 9.02 8.72 -10.13
C THR A 13 9.36 10.14 -10.58
N GLY A 14 10.15 10.89 -9.80
CA GLY A 14 10.38 12.32 -10.00
C GLY A 14 9.19 13.21 -9.63
N ILE A 15 8.09 12.65 -9.10
CA ILE A 15 6.90 13.42 -8.72
C ILE A 15 7.07 13.98 -7.32
N GLU A 16 7.03 15.30 -7.20
CA GLU A 16 6.93 15.97 -5.90
C GLU A 16 5.47 16.00 -5.43
N LEU A 17 5.18 15.29 -4.34
CA LEU A 17 3.86 15.27 -3.73
C LEU A 17 3.76 16.34 -2.63
N PRO A 18 2.78 17.26 -2.69
CA PRO A 18 2.61 18.29 -1.66
C PRO A 18 2.03 17.72 -0.37
N SER A 19 1.23 16.66 -0.48
CA SER A 19 0.61 15.96 0.65
C SER A 19 0.12 14.58 0.23
N VAL A 20 -0.15 13.75 1.23
CA VAL A 20 -0.73 12.41 1.07
C VAL A 20 -1.74 12.15 2.18
N THR A 21 -2.76 11.35 1.86
CA THR A 21 -3.77 10.90 2.82
C THR A 21 -3.47 9.47 3.23
N TYR A 22 -3.26 9.23 4.53
CA TYR A 22 -3.17 7.87 5.04
C TYR A 22 -4.53 7.17 4.91
N LYS A 23 -4.55 5.94 4.39
CA LYS A 23 -5.77 5.13 4.16
C LYS A 23 -5.80 3.84 4.96
N GLY A 24 -4.74 3.54 5.71
CA GLY A 24 -4.67 2.36 6.54
C GLY A 24 -3.44 1.51 6.31
N ASN A 25 -3.53 0.25 6.75
CA ASN A 25 -2.46 -0.73 6.70
C ASN A 25 -2.84 -1.88 5.77
N VAL A 26 -1.84 -2.51 5.15
CA VAL A 26 -1.98 -3.86 4.59
C VAL A 26 -1.04 -4.77 5.36
N MET A 27 -1.59 -5.77 6.03
CA MET A 27 -0.86 -6.72 6.87
C MET A 27 -0.85 -8.10 6.23
N PHE A 28 0.30 -8.74 6.24
CA PHE A 28 0.53 -10.07 5.70
C PHE A 28 0.79 -11.05 6.85
N GLN A 29 -0.04 -12.09 6.93
CA GLN A 29 0.07 -13.15 7.92
C GLN A 29 0.31 -14.50 7.24
N VAL A 30 1.15 -15.32 7.83
CA VAL A 30 1.32 -16.72 7.44
C VAL A 30 0.49 -17.57 8.41
N LYS A 31 -0.34 -18.48 7.87
CA LYS A 31 -1.32 -19.30 8.61
C LYS A 31 -0.76 -19.92 9.90
N ASP A 32 0.49 -20.39 9.86
CA ASP A 32 1.14 -21.10 10.96
C ASP A 32 2.23 -20.27 11.68
N GLU A 33 2.40 -18.99 11.32
CA GLU A 33 3.41 -18.09 11.92
C GLU A 33 2.81 -16.71 12.26
N PRO A 34 2.08 -16.59 13.39
CA PRO A 34 1.45 -15.34 13.79
C PRO A 34 2.43 -14.26 14.28
N LEU A 35 3.68 -14.61 14.58
CA LEU A 35 4.71 -13.71 15.13
C LEU A 35 5.57 -13.00 14.07
N GLY A 36 5.39 -13.33 12.79
CA GLY A 36 6.18 -12.80 11.67
C GLY A 36 5.39 -11.91 10.71
N SER A 37 4.41 -11.14 11.21
CA SER A 37 3.56 -10.32 10.34
C SER A 37 4.34 -9.13 9.76
N GLU A 38 4.51 -9.13 8.44
CA GLU A 38 4.98 -7.96 7.68
C GLU A 38 3.78 -7.13 7.21
N GLY A 39 4.03 -5.90 6.78
CA GLY A 39 2.97 -5.07 6.25
C GLY A 39 3.49 -3.77 5.67
N MET A 40 2.56 -2.98 5.15
CA MET A 40 2.84 -1.68 4.57
C MET A 40 1.76 -0.67 4.95
N TYR A 41 2.17 0.59 5.09
CA TYR A 41 1.26 1.72 5.19
C TYR A 41 0.78 2.11 3.79
N VAL A 42 -0.52 2.35 3.64
CA VAL A 42 -1.12 2.76 2.38
C VAL A 42 -1.47 4.24 2.44
N PHE A 43 -1.03 4.98 1.42
CA PHE A 43 -1.33 6.38 1.22
C PHE A 43 -2.00 6.60 -0.13
N LEU A 44 -2.88 7.60 -0.19
CA LEU A 44 -3.59 8.01 -1.40
C LEU A 44 -3.41 9.52 -1.59
N THR A 45 -3.19 9.95 -2.82
CA THR A 45 -3.12 11.36 -3.19
C THR A 45 -3.54 11.55 -4.64
N ASP A 46 -4.05 12.74 -4.94
CA ASP A 46 -4.26 13.18 -6.32
C ASP A 46 -2.97 13.81 -6.84
N LEU A 47 -2.73 13.65 -8.15
CA LEU A 47 -1.58 14.30 -8.78
C LEU A 47 -1.77 15.83 -8.75
N PRO A 48 -0.71 16.59 -8.44
CA PRO A 48 -0.77 18.04 -8.53
C PRO A 48 -1.09 18.53 -9.95
N ASP A 49 -1.82 19.64 -10.06
CA ASP A 49 -2.14 20.25 -11.34
C ASP A 49 -0.87 20.55 -12.16
N GLY A 50 -0.90 20.19 -13.44
CA GLY A 50 0.19 20.44 -14.37
C GLY A 50 1.35 19.42 -14.29
N VAL A 51 1.32 18.46 -13.38
CA VAL A 51 2.23 17.31 -13.42
C VAL A 51 1.87 16.45 -14.62
N HIS A 52 2.81 16.33 -15.57
CA HIS A 52 2.69 15.47 -16.72
C HIS A 52 3.91 14.57 -16.82
N ILE A 53 3.67 13.27 -16.95
CA ILE A 53 4.72 12.29 -17.21
C ILE A 53 4.36 11.56 -18.48
N ASP A 54 5.25 11.67 -19.46
CA ASP A 54 5.20 10.89 -20.70
C ASP A 54 5.54 9.44 -20.37
N THR A 55 4.52 8.60 -20.19
CA THR A 55 4.69 7.17 -19.89
C THR A 55 4.63 6.31 -21.18
N PRO A 56 5.32 5.15 -21.22
CA PRO A 56 6.10 4.54 -20.14
C PRO A 56 7.48 5.16 -19.93
N VAL A 57 7.91 5.28 -18.66
CA VAL A 57 9.26 5.71 -18.27
C VAL A 57 9.98 4.55 -17.60
N SER A 58 11.24 4.30 -17.95
CA SER A 58 12.07 3.33 -17.23
C SER A 58 12.72 4.00 -16.01
N THR A 59 12.64 3.32 -14.87
CA THR A 59 13.26 3.70 -13.60
C THR A 59 14.26 2.61 -13.19
N ASP A 60 15.04 2.84 -12.13
CA ASP A 60 15.95 1.83 -11.59
C ASP A 60 15.21 0.60 -11.03
N GLU A 61 13.90 0.73 -10.76
CA GLU A 61 13.06 -0.31 -10.16
C GLU A 61 12.06 -0.95 -11.14
N GLY A 62 11.89 -0.39 -12.35
CA GLY A 62 11.00 -0.97 -13.36
C GLY A 62 10.47 0.03 -14.39
N ILE A 63 9.21 -0.15 -14.78
CA ILE A 63 8.52 0.71 -15.74
C ILE A 63 7.40 1.46 -15.02
N LEU A 64 7.43 2.78 -15.05
CA LEU A 64 6.37 3.66 -14.58
C LEU A 64 5.37 3.92 -15.72
N GLU A 65 4.11 3.54 -15.52
CA GLU A 65 3.05 3.68 -16.52
C GLU A 65 1.68 3.99 -15.91
N TRP A 66 0.93 4.91 -16.52
CA TRP A 66 -0.45 5.16 -16.12
C TRP A 66 -1.34 3.98 -16.51
N LYS A 67 -2.08 3.44 -15.54
CA LYS A 67 -3.09 2.39 -15.76
C LYS A 67 -4.45 2.85 -15.28
N SER A 68 -5.50 2.45 -16.00
CA SER A 68 -6.87 2.66 -15.52
C SER A 68 -7.16 1.75 -14.33
N ILE A 69 -8.03 2.21 -13.43
CA ILE A 69 -8.48 1.40 -12.29
C ILE A 69 -9.14 0.11 -12.80
N ASP A 70 -9.95 0.19 -13.87
CA ASP A 70 -10.60 -0.99 -14.47
C ASP A 70 -9.59 -2.03 -14.95
N TRP A 71 -8.45 -1.60 -15.53
CA TRP A 71 -7.39 -2.53 -15.91
C TRP A 71 -6.77 -3.22 -14.69
N ILE A 72 -6.52 -2.47 -13.60
CA ILE A 72 -5.96 -3.05 -12.36
C ILE A 72 -6.93 -4.08 -11.76
N LEU A 73 -8.23 -3.77 -11.77
CA LEU A 73 -9.28 -4.58 -11.14
C LEU A 73 -9.82 -5.72 -12.02
N ASP A 74 -9.34 -5.86 -13.25
CA ASP A 74 -9.69 -6.98 -14.12
C ASP A 74 -9.23 -8.30 -13.49
N GLY A 75 -10.18 -9.23 -13.26
CA GLY A 75 -9.92 -10.52 -12.61
C GLY A 75 -8.98 -11.45 -13.39
N ASP A 76 -8.81 -11.21 -14.69
CA ASP A 76 -7.86 -11.94 -15.53
C ASP A 76 -6.48 -11.25 -15.60
N ASN A 77 -6.31 -10.08 -14.97
CA ASN A 77 -5.05 -9.36 -14.93
C ASN A 77 -4.02 -10.07 -14.04
N ARG A 78 -2.97 -10.59 -14.70
CA ARG A 78 -1.82 -11.26 -14.04
C ARG A 78 -0.61 -10.35 -13.85
N GLY A 79 -0.69 -9.10 -14.29
CA GLY A 79 0.36 -8.09 -14.17
C GLY A 79 0.38 -7.35 -12.84
N VAL A 80 -0.61 -7.58 -11.97
CA VAL A 80 -0.69 -7.00 -10.63
C VAL A 80 -0.76 -8.10 -9.56
N VAL A 81 -0.26 -7.78 -8.36
CA VAL A 81 -0.38 -8.68 -7.21
C VAL A 81 -1.85 -8.84 -6.81
N SER A 82 -2.28 -10.09 -6.57
CA SER A 82 -3.70 -10.43 -6.38
C SER A 82 -4.36 -9.79 -5.15
N ASN A 83 -3.58 -9.40 -4.15
CA ASN A 83 -4.09 -8.69 -2.98
C ASN A 83 -4.54 -7.26 -3.33
N LEU A 84 -3.85 -6.56 -4.24
CA LEU A 84 -4.17 -5.19 -4.65
C LEU A 84 -5.61 -5.07 -5.14
N GLN A 85 -6.05 -6.04 -5.95
CA GLN A 85 -7.42 -6.11 -6.47
C GLN A 85 -8.48 -6.21 -5.36
N ARG A 86 -8.12 -6.77 -4.19
CA ARG A 86 -9.05 -6.97 -3.06
C ARG A 86 -9.18 -5.76 -2.16
N TYR A 87 -8.12 -4.97 -1.97
CA TYR A 87 -8.15 -3.81 -1.05
C TYR A 87 -8.23 -2.45 -1.76
N LEU A 88 -7.73 -2.32 -3.01
CA LEU A 88 -7.77 -1.06 -3.74
C LEU A 88 -9.20 -0.46 -3.87
N PRO A 89 -10.27 -1.25 -4.17
CA PRO A 89 -11.62 -0.69 -4.25
C PRO A 89 -12.10 -0.06 -2.95
N ARG A 90 -11.64 -0.55 -1.80
CA ARG A 90 -11.98 0.01 -0.48
C ARG A 90 -11.16 1.25 -0.20
N VAL A 91 -9.86 1.24 -0.49
CA VAL A 91 -8.97 2.40 -0.36
C VAL A 91 -9.51 3.61 -1.15
N LEU A 92 -10.07 3.38 -2.33
CA LEU A 92 -10.61 4.44 -3.18
C LEU A 92 -12.01 4.95 -2.79
N LYS A 93 -12.80 4.19 -2.01
CA LYS A 93 -14.22 4.49 -1.75
C LYS A 93 -14.55 4.75 -0.29
N GLU A 94 -13.84 4.11 0.63
CA GLU A 94 -14.13 4.21 2.04
C GLU A 94 -13.45 5.45 2.62
N GLU A 95 -14.15 6.23 3.43
CA GLU A 95 -13.56 7.38 4.14
C GLU A 95 -12.68 6.94 5.31
N ASN A 96 -13.08 5.85 5.97
CA ASN A 96 -12.40 5.32 7.12
C ASN A 96 -11.04 4.70 6.77
N ASN A 97 -10.10 4.77 7.71
CA ASN A 97 -8.85 4.03 7.62
C ASN A 97 -9.08 2.58 8.02
N LEU A 98 -8.56 1.65 7.22
CA LEU A 98 -8.73 0.22 7.46
C LEU A 98 -7.40 -0.50 7.58
N GLU A 99 -7.35 -1.48 8.48
CA GLU A 99 -6.33 -2.52 8.42
C GLU A 99 -6.84 -3.67 7.56
N HIS A 100 -6.15 -3.91 6.44
CA HIS A 100 -6.42 -4.98 5.50
C HIS A 100 -5.50 -6.17 5.80
N THR A 101 -6.04 -7.22 6.41
CA THR A 101 -5.24 -8.38 6.81
C THR A 101 -5.44 -9.53 5.85
N PHE A 102 -4.35 -9.96 5.22
CA PHE A 102 -4.31 -11.10 4.31
C PHE A 102 -3.59 -12.27 4.97
N THR A 103 -4.24 -13.43 5.04
CA THR A 103 -3.63 -14.66 5.52
C THR A 103 -3.26 -15.56 4.35
N TYR A 104 -2.00 -15.99 4.33
CA TYR A 104 -1.42 -16.81 3.26
C TYR A 104 -1.14 -18.24 3.73
N ASP A 105 -1.38 -19.18 2.81
CA ASP A 105 -0.93 -20.58 2.87
C ASP A 105 -0.26 -20.91 1.53
N ASN A 106 1.04 -21.19 1.57
CA ASN A 106 1.84 -21.50 0.37
C ASN A 106 1.65 -20.49 -0.78
N ARG A 107 1.76 -19.19 -0.47
CA ARG A 107 1.56 -18.03 -1.40
C ARG A 107 0.12 -17.80 -1.87
N ASN A 108 -0.83 -18.63 -1.47
CA ASN A 108 -2.24 -18.41 -1.77
C ASN A 108 -2.92 -17.63 -0.64
N ILE A 109 -3.71 -16.63 -1.00
CA ILE A 109 -4.58 -15.93 -0.05
C ILE A 109 -5.69 -16.90 0.35
N ILE A 110 -5.70 -17.33 1.60
CA ILE A 110 -6.76 -18.19 2.15
C ILE A 110 -7.81 -17.40 2.94
N ASP A 111 -7.44 -16.20 3.42
CA ASP A 111 -8.37 -15.31 4.10
C ASP A 111 -8.04 -13.84 3.85
N TYR A 112 -9.06 -13.00 3.91
CA TYR A 112 -8.95 -11.55 3.82
C TYR A 112 -9.98 -10.89 4.73
N THR A 113 -9.51 -10.18 5.74
CA THR A 113 -10.33 -9.46 6.71
C THR A 113 -9.98 -7.97 6.74
N THR A 114 -10.92 -7.17 7.23
CA THR A 114 -10.74 -5.74 7.41
C THR A 114 -11.15 -5.33 8.81
N THR A 115 -10.32 -4.52 9.47
CA THR A 115 -10.62 -3.92 10.76
C THR A 115 -10.59 -2.41 10.65
N LEU A 116 -11.54 -1.72 11.29
CA LEU A 116 -11.54 -0.27 11.36
C LEU A 116 -10.36 0.22 12.22
N LEU A 117 -9.57 1.13 11.69
CA LEU A 117 -8.56 1.85 12.47
C LEU A 117 -9.17 3.12 13.05
N THR A 118 -9.15 3.23 14.37
CA THR A 118 -9.64 4.42 15.08
C THR A 118 -8.59 5.52 15.16
N GLU A 119 -7.33 5.21 14.84
CA GLU A 119 -6.20 6.12 14.91
C GLU A 119 -5.30 5.96 13.68
N ASP A 120 -4.43 6.95 13.47
CA ASP A 120 -3.40 6.90 12.44
C ASP A 120 -2.18 6.13 12.99
N ASP A 121 -2.06 4.87 12.60
CA ASP A 121 -0.99 3.97 13.04
C ASP A 121 0.41 4.44 12.69
N THR A 122 0.56 5.34 11.72
CA THR A 122 1.86 5.93 11.40
C THR A 122 2.40 6.82 12.52
N LYS A 123 1.53 7.25 13.45
CA LYS A 123 1.85 8.09 14.60
C LYS A 123 2.06 7.28 15.88
N LYS A 124 1.75 5.98 15.86
CA LYS A 124 2.07 5.10 16.99
C LYS A 124 3.59 5.08 17.15
N ARG A 125 4.08 5.54 18.30
CA ARG A 125 5.49 5.38 18.65
C ARG A 125 5.75 3.88 18.75
N TYR A 126 6.54 3.33 17.85
CA TYR A 126 7.14 2.02 18.06
C TYR A 126 8.10 2.15 19.25
N GLU A 127 7.61 1.81 20.45
CA GLU A 127 8.47 1.54 21.58
C GLU A 127 9.23 0.26 21.27
N LYS A 128 10.40 0.43 20.66
CA LYS A 128 11.36 -0.64 20.45
C LYS A 128 11.59 -1.29 21.82
N HIS A 129 11.01 -2.46 22.04
CA HIS A 129 11.37 -3.28 23.19
C HIS A 129 12.84 -3.64 22.97
N LEU A 130 13.71 -2.85 23.60
CA LEU A 130 15.11 -3.19 23.83
C LEU A 130 15.09 -4.46 24.67
N ILE A 131 15.09 -5.61 24.00
CA ILE A 131 15.44 -6.86 24.65
C ILE A 131 16.91 -6.70 25.03
N SER A 132 17.15 -6.46 26.32
CA SER A 132 18.46 -6.50 26.95
C SER A 132 19.13 -7.80 26.55
N GLN A 133 20.32 -7.69 25.94
CA GLN A 133 21.31 -8.76 25.99
C GLN A 133 21.94 -8.79 27.39
#